data_AF-A0A376F2P5-F1
#
_entry.id   AF-A0A376F2P5-F1
#
_cell.length_a   1.000
_cell.length_b   1.000
_cell.length_c   1.000
_cell.angle_alpha   90.00
_cell.angle_beta   90.00
_cell.angle_gamma   90.00
#
_symmetry.space_group_name_H-M   'P 1'
#
loop_
_entity.id
_entity.type
_entity.pdbx_description
1 polymer ?
#
loop_
_entity_poly.entity_id
_entity_poly.type
_entity_poly.pdbx_seq_one_letter_code
_entity_poly.pdbx_strand_id
1 'polypeptide(L)'
;MHDEFKTQALARMKALYPDAAILVHPESPQSIVDMADAVGSTSQLINAARTLPNRQLIVATDRGIFYKMQQAVPEKELLEAPTAGEGATCRSCAHCPWMAMNGLKAIAEGLETGGAAHEIHVDAALREGALIPLNRMLDFAATLRT
;
A
#
# COMPACT_ATOMS: atom_id res chain seq x y z
N MET A 1 8.53 0.59 21.88
CA MET A 1 7.73 -0.44 22.58
C MET A 1 6.57 -1.04 21.76
N HIS A 2 6.24 -0.56 20.55
CA HIS A 2 5.23 -1.22 19.69
C HIS A 2 5.76 -1.67 18.30
N ASP A 3 6.89 -1.11 17.82
CA ASP A 3 7.51 -1.51 16.54
C ASP A 3 8.30 -2.82 16.62
N GLU A 4 8.87 -3.14 17.79
CA GLU A 4 9.61 -4.40 18.01
C GLU A 4 8.70 -5.62 17.87
N PHE A 5 7.45 -5.54 18.34
CA PHE A 5 6.50 -6.65 18.22
C PHE A 5 6.14 -6.97 16.77
N LYS A 6 6.00 -5.94 15.92
CA LYS A 6 5.76 -6.10 14.48
C LYS A 6 6.97 -6.73 13.78
N THR A 7 8.16 -6.32 14.18
CA THR A 7 9.42 -6.83 13.63
C THR A 7 9.64 -8.29 14.01
N GLN A 8 9.39 -8.67 15.27
CA GLN A 8 9.43 -10.07 15.69
C GLN A 8 8.38 -10.93 14.97
N ALA A 9 7.16 -10.42 14.79
CA ALA A 9 6.11 -11.16 14.09
C ALA A 9 6.49 -11.42 12.62
N LEU A 10 7.05 -10.42 11.93
CA LEU A 10 7.58 -10.58 10.58
C LEU A 10 8.77 -11.55 10.53
N ALA A 11 9.69 -11.49 11.51
CA ALA A 11 10.82 -12.40 11.60
C ALA A 11 10.38 -13.86 11.80
N ARG A 12 9.38 -14.09 12.65
CA ARG A 12 8.78 -15.43 12.83
C ARG A 12 8.13 -15.92 11.53
N MET A 13 7.44 -15.04 10.82
CA MET A 13 6.83 -15.39 9.54
C MET A 13 7.87 -15.74 8.48
N LYS A 14 8.97 -14.96 8.39
CA LYS A 14 10.09 -15.29 7.51
C LYS A 14 10.78 -16.60 7.90
N ALA A 15 10.82 -16.95 9.19
CA ALA A 15 11.33 -18.25 9.63
C ALA A 15 10.42 -19.43 9.22
N LEU A 16 9.09 -19.22 9.16
CA LEU A 16 8.13 -20.22 8.65
C LEU A 16 8.17 -20.35 7.13
N TYR A 17 8.44 -19.24 6.43
CA TYR A 17 8.51 -19.15 4.98
C TYR A 17 9.89 -18.61 4.53
N PRO A 18 10.96 -19.41 4.66
CA PRO A 18 12.33 -18.94 4.41
C PRO A 18 12.56 -18.47 2.98
N ASP A 19 11.87 -19.08 2.02
CA ASP A 19 11.97 -18.77 0.59
C ASP A 19 11.04 -17.64 0.15
N ALA A 20 10.22 -17.08 1.05
CA ALA A 20 9.30 -16.01 0.69
C ALA A 20 10.01 -14.65 0.64
N ALA A 21 9.80 -13.85 -0.40
CA ALA A 21 10.37 -12.49 -0.44
C ALA A 21 9.48 -11.48 0.31
N ILE A 22 10.07 -10.51 0.99
CA ILE A 22 9.38 -9.51 1.80
C ILE A 22 9.23 -8.21 1.00
N LEU A 23 7.99 -7.77 0.81
CA LEU A 23 7.62 -6.54 0.11
C LEU A 23 7.05 -5.52 1.10
N VAL A 24 7.64 -4.33 1.18
CA VAL A 24 7.32 -3.33 2.22
C VAL A 24 7.04 -1.95 1.62
N HIS A 25 6.03 -1.25 2.15
CA HIS A 25 5.81 0.15 1.81
C HIS A 25 6.75 1.07 2.63
N PRO A 26 7.36 2.13 2.05
CA PRO A 26 8.31 3.00 2.75
C PRO A 26 7.74 3.74 3.96
N GLU A 27 6.41 3.78 4.12
CA GLU A 27 5.75 4.31 5.31
C GLU A 27 5.79 3.38 6.53
N SER A 28 6.34 2.16 6.38
CA SER A 28 6.48 1.20 7.48
C SER A 28 7.62 1.60 8.43
N PRO A 29 7.61 1.13 9.69
CA PRO A 29 8.72 1.37 10.62
C PRO A 29 10.05 0.89 10.03
N GLN A 30 11.14 1.61 10.31
CA GLN A 30 12.47 1.32 9.74
C GLN A 30 12.90 -0.14 9.97
N SER A 31 12.61 -0.70 11.13
CA SER A 31 12.93 -2.09 11.46
C SER A 31 12.26 -3.13 10.55
N ILE A 32 11.13 -2.80 9.92
CA ILE A 32 10.44 -3.62 8.92
C ILE A 32 11.05 -3.39 7.53
N VAL A 33 11.37 -2.13 7.21
CA VAL A 33 12.03 -1.75 5.96
C VAL A 33 13.38 -2.43 5.82
N ASP A 34 14.15 -2.54 6.91
CA ASP A 34 15.46 -3.19 6.94
C ASP A 34 15.39 -4.71 6.65
N MET A 35 14.22 -5.32 6.81
CA MET A 35 13.98 -6.75 6.50
C MET A 35 13.44 -6.97 5.07
N ALA A 36 13.17 -5.91 4.32
CA ALA A 36 12.50 -5.98 3.03
C ALA A 36 13.44 -6.44 1.92
N ASP A 37 12.96 -7.34 1.07
CA ASP A 37 13.60 -7.70 -0.21
C ASP A 37 13.29 -6.66 -1.29
N ALA A 38 12.16 -5.95 -1.19
CA ALA A 38 11.89 -4.76 -1.99
C ALA A 38 11.03 -3.73 -1.23
N VAL A 39 11.34 -2.45 -1.45
CA VAL A 39 10.65 -1.29 -0.84
C VAL A 39 10.15 -0.36 -1.93
N GLY A 40 8.88 0.06 -1.85
CA GLY A 40 8.34 1.01 -2.81
C GLY A 40 6.86 1.33 -2.64
N SER A 41 6.36 2.22 -3.50
CA SER A 41 4.94 2.54 -3.63
C SER A 41 4.13 1.32 -4.10
N THR A 42 2.80 1.39 -3.99
CA THR A 42 1.87 0.34 -4.45
C THR A 42 2.21 -0.20 -5.85
N SER A 43 2.46 0.67 -6.82
CA SER A 43 2.81 0.26 -8.19
C SER A 43 4.19 -0.40 -8.28
N GLN A 44 5.16 0.08 -7.50
CA GLN A 44 6.50 -0.51 -7.47
C GLN A 44 6.48 -1.89 -6.82
N LEU A 45 5.68 -2.10 -5.77
CA LEU A 45 5.53 -3.41 -5.13
C LEU A 45 4.83 -4.42 -6.05
N ILE A 46 3.82 -4.00 -6.82
CA ILE A 46 3.18 -4.87 -7.82
C ILE A 46 4.20 -5.30 -8.90
N ASN A 47 5.05 -4.38 -9.35
CA ASN A 47 6.13 -4.73 -10.28
C ASN A 47 7.17 -5.66 -9.65
N ALA A 48 7.58 -5.40 -8.41
CA ALA A 48 8.49 -6.27 -7.67
C ALA A 48 7.93 -7.69 -7.50
N ALA A 49 6.63 -7.80 -7.20
CA ALA A 49 5.94 -9.08 -7.11
C ALA A 49 6.02 -9.87 -8.43
N ARG A 50 6.01 -9.21 -9.59
CA ARG A 50 6.18 -9.86 -10.90
C ARG A 50 7.62 -10.30 -11.15
N THR A 51 8.58 -9.44 -10.84
CA THR A 51 9.99 -9.66 -11.19
C THR A 51 10.73 -10.62 -10.25
N LEU A 52 10.32 -10.69 -8.98
CA LEU A 52 10.98 -11.56 -8.00
C LEU A 52 10.76 -13.04 -8.34
N PRO A 53 11.78 -13.90 -8.26
CA PRO A 53 11.66 -15.31 -8.62
C PRO A 53 10.88 -16.14 -7.60
N ASN A 54 10.64 -15.59 -6.40
CA ASN A 54 10.02 -16.29 -5.29
C ASN A 54 8.54 -16.64 -5.59
N ARG A 55 8.14 -17.88 -5.27
CA ARG A 55 6.73 -18.32 -5.35
C ARG A 55 5.86 -17.70 -4.27
N GLN A 56 6.45 -17.43 -3.11
CA GLN A 56 5.78 -16.86 -1.94
C GLN A 56 6.28 -15.45 -1.70
N LEU A 57 5.36 -14.54 -1.39
CA LEU A 57 5.66 -13.14 -1.13
C LEU A 57 4.95 -12.70 0.15
N ILE A 58 5.71 -12.24 1.14
CA ILE A 58 5.17 -11.63 2.36
C ILE A 58 5.00 -10.14 2.08
N VAL A 59 3.77 -9.66 2.12
CA VAL A 59 3.42 -8.28 1.75
C VAL A 59 3.03 -7.52 3.00
N ALA A 60 3.89 -6.59 3.41
CA ALA A 60 3.71 -5.72 4.57
C ALA A 60 3.17 -4.34 4.12
N THR A 61 1.92 -4.31 3.67
CA THR A 61 1.19 -3.09 3.29
C THR A 61 -0.32 -3.32 3.45
N ASP A 62 -1.15 -2.39 2.96
CA ASP A 62 -2.61 -2.41 3.11
C ASP A 62 -3.26 -3.60 2.37
N ARG A 63 -4.41 -4.12 2.82
CA ARG A 63 -5.11 -5.22 2.14
C ARG A 63 -5.64 -4.83 0.75
N GLY A 64 -5.90 -3.55 0.49
CA GLY A 64 -6.43 -3.07 -0.78
C GLY A 64 -5.53 -3.34 -1.99
N ILE A 65 -4.21 -3.48 -1.77
CA ILE A 65 -3.25 -3.85 -2.82
C ILE A 65 -3.24 -5.36 -3.10
N PHE A 66 -3.58 -6.22 -2.13
CA PHE A 66 -3.55 -7.68 -2.31
C PHE A 66 -4.37 -8.14 -3.50
N TYR A 67 -5.57 -7.60 -3.67
CA TYR A 67 -6.44 -8.00 -4.78
C TYR A 67 -5.82 -7.67 -6.14
N LYS A 68 -5.29 -6.46 -6.31
CA LYS A 68 -4.60 -6.05 -7.55
C LYS A 68 -3.29 -6.80 -7.77
N MET A 69 -2.55 -7.06 -6.70
CA MET A 69 -1.30 -7.81 -6.75
C MET A 69 -1.56 -9.28 -7.11
N GLN A 70 -2.58 -9.91 -6.54
CA GLN A 70 -2.96 -11.29 -6.85
C GLN A 70 -3.45 -11.43 -8.30
N GLN A 71 -4.16 -10.44 -8.85
CA GLN A 71 -4.48 -10.40 -10.28
C GLN A 71 -3.22 -10.30 -11.15
N ALA A 72 -2.20 -9.58 -10.68
CA ALA A 72 -0.98 -9.34 -11.41
C ALA A 72 -0.01 -10.54 -11.40
N VAL A 73 -0.09 -11.40 -10.38
CA VAL A 73 0.71 -12.62 -10.18
C VAL A 73 -0.16 -13.78 -9.64
N PRO A 74 -1.14 -14.29 -10.43
CA PRO A 74 -2.09 -15.31 -9.97
C PRO A 74 -1.42 -16.64 -9.56
N GLU A 75 -0.23 -16.91 -10.06
CA GLU A 75 0.57 -18.10 -9.77
C GLU A 75 1.34 -18.04 -8.45
N LYS A 76 1.48 -16.85 -7.86
CA LYS A 76 2.23 -16.62 -6.63
C LYS A 76 1.31 -16.59 -5.42
N GLU A 77 1.85 -17.04 -4.30
CA GLU A 77 1.18 -17.06 -3.01
C GLU A 77 1.53 -15.77 -2.26
N LEU A 78 0.53 -14.89 -2.08
CA LEU A 78 0.69 -13.64 -1.35
C LEU A 78 0.27 -13.85 0.11
N LEU A 79 1.20 -13.62 1.02
CA LEU A 79 1.03 -13.76 2.45
C LEU A 79 0.97 -12.38 3.11
N GLU A 80 -0.05 -12.13 3.92
CA GLU A 80 -0.19 -10.87 4.64
C GLU A 80 0.76 -10.84 5.84
N ALA A 81 1.63 -9.83 5.88
CA ALA A 81 2.47 -9.63 7.05
C ALA A 81 1.58 -9.37 8.27
N PRO A 82 1.89 -9.93 9.45
CA PRO A 82 1.12 -9.72 10.66
C PRO A 82 1.14 -8.23 11.04
N THR A 83 0.05 -7.52 10.74
CA THR A 83 -0.09 -6.08 11.00
C THR A 83 -0.59 -5.77 12.41
N ALA A 84 -1.14 -6.76 13.10
CA ALA A 84 -1.61 -6.68 14.48
C ALA A 84 -0.81 -7.67 15.34
N GLY A 85 -0.24 -7.18 16.44
CA GLY A 85 0.22 -8.08 17.50
C GLY A 85 -0.95 -8.90 18.01
N GLU A 86 -0.73 -10.17 18.32
CA GLU A 86 -1.70 -10.96 19.08
C GLU A 86 -2.07 -10.19 20.36
N GLY A 87 -3.31 -9.71 20.44
CA GLY A 87 -3.88 -9.14 21.67
C GLY A 87 -3.95 -7.61 21.83
N ALA A 88 -3.66 -6.78 20.82
CA ALA A 88 -3.69 -5.30 21.01
C ALA A 88 -4.76 -4.58 20.17
N THR A 89 -5.51 -3.69 20.83
CA THR A 89 -6.62 -2.82 20.35
C THR A 89 -6.22 -1.71 19.38
N CYS A 90 -5.16 -1.89 18.59
CA CYS A 90 -4.75 -0.91 17.58
C CYS A 90 -5.56 -1.07 16.29
N ARG A 91 -6.30 -0.02 15.91
CA ARG A 91 -6.85 0.14 14.56
C ARG A 91 -5.69 0.06 13.57
N SER A 92 -5.69 -0.98 12.74
CA SER A 92 -4.56 -1.30 11.88
C SER A 92 -4.31 -0.22 10.84
N CYS A 93 -3.03 -0.02 10.47
CA CYS A 93 -2.64 0.74 9.28
C CYS A 93 -3.19 0.12 7.98
N ALA A 94 -3.69 -1.13 8.03
CA ALA A 94 -4.37 -1.84 6.94
C ALA A 94 -5.92 -1.70 6.98
N HIS A 95 -6.43 -0.89 7.91
CA HIS A 95 -7.85 -0.62 8.08
C HIS A 95 -8.04 0.87 8.33
N CYS A 96 -7.73 1.67 7.31
CA CYS A 96 -8.09 3.09 7.32
C CYS A 96 -9.62 3.19 7.22
N PRO A 97 -10.34 3.57 8.29
CA PRO A 97 -11.80 3.59 8.29
C PRO A 97 -12.36 4.58 7.26
N TRP A 98 -11.57 5.59 6.89
CA TRP A 98 -11.92 6.60 5.90
C TRP A 98 -11.95 6.04 4.47
N MET A 99 -11.02 5.16 4.11
CA MET A 99 -11.03 4.52 2.78
C MET A 99 -12.22 3.57 2.61
N ALA A 100 -12.62 2.90 3.70
CA ALA A 100 -13.78 2.01 3.72
C ALA A 100 -15.12 2.74 3.56
N MET A 101 -15.15 4.08 3.61
CA MET A 101 -16.37 4.86 3.35
C MET A 101 -16.78 4.82 1.86
N ASN A 102 -15.86 4.51 0.95
CA ASN A 102 -16.11 4.40 -0.49
C ASN A 102 -16.73 3.04 -0.88
N GLY A 103 -17.87 2.72 -0.28
CA GLY A 103 -18.62 1.47 -0.56
C GLY A 103 -19.43 1.53 -1.85
N LEU A 104 -19.86 0.36 -2.35
CA LEU A 104 -20.61 0.23 -3.62
C LEU A 104 -21.88 1.12 -3.66
N LYS A 105 -22.60 1.23 -2.55
CA LYS A 105 -23.79 2.08 -2.45
C LYS A 105 -23.43 3.57 -2.62
N ALA A 106 -22.41 4.05 -1.91
CA ALA A 106 -21.97 5.45 -2.00
C ALA A 106 -21.45 5.77 -3.42
N ILE A 107 -20.77 4.82 -4.07
CA ILE A 107 -20.33 4.97 -5.46
C ILE A 107 -21.52 5.06 -6.41
N ALA A 108 -22.52 4.17 -6.27
CA ALA A 108 -23.72 4.20 -7.10
C ALA A 108 -24.50 5.51 -6.94
N GLU A 109 -24.72 5.95 -5.70
CA GLU A 109 -25.39 7.21 -5.39
C GLU A 109 -24.65 8.42 -5.97
N GLY A 110 -23.32 8.42 -5.88
CA GLY A 110 -22.47 9.47 -6.48
C GLY A 110 -22.60 9.53 -8.00
N LEU A 111 -22.71 8.39 -8.68
CA LEU A 111 -22.87 8.33 -10.13
C LEU A 111 -24.28 8.72 -10.59
N GLU A 112 -25.32 8.23 -9.90
CA GLU A 112 -26.72 8.48 -10.25
C GLU A 112 -27.13 9.94 -10.06
N THR A 113 -26.57 10.61 -9.05
CA THR A 113 -26.83 12.02 -8.76
C THR A 113 -25.83 12.97 -9.43
N GLY A 114 -24.97 12.44 -10.31
CA GLY A 114 -23.97 13.21 -11.05
C GLY A 114 -22.89 13.85 -10.16
N GLY A 115 -22.75 13.40 -8.90
CA GLY A 115 -21.77 13.91 -7.95
C GLY A 115 -22.00 15.35 -7.48
N ALA A 116 -23.11 16.00 -7.85
CA ALA A 116 -23.35 17.42 -7.54
C ALA A 116 -23.36 17.70 -6.02
N ALA A 117 -23.81 16.75 -5.21
CA ALA A 117 -23.78 16.86 -3.75
C ALA A 117 -22.36 16.71 -3.13
N HIS A 118 -21.40 16.21 -3.91
CA HIS A 118 -20.05 15.87 -3.47
C HIS A 118 -18.97 16.47 -4.39
N GLU A 119 -19.31 17.52 -5.15
CA GLU A 119 -18.36 18.22 -6.01
C GLU A 119 -17.27 18.86 -5.15
N ILE A 120 -16.01 18.53 -5.46
CA ILE A 120 -14.86 19.06 -4.72
C ILE A 120 -14.50 20.42 -5.32
N HIS A 121 -14.88 21.48 -4.62
CA HIS A 121 -14.47 22.83 -4.96
C HIS A 121 -13.15 23.19 -4.27
N VAL A 122 -12.18 23.63 -5.06
CA VAL A 122 -10.89 24.11 -4.58
C VAL A 122 -10.72 25.55 -5.05
N ASP A 123 -10.27 26.43 -4.16
CA ASP A 123 -9.97 27.81 -4.49
C ASP A 123 -8.94 27.91 -5.63
N ALA A 124 -9.14 28.86 -6.54
CA ALA A 124 -8.34 28.98 -7.76
C ALA A 124 -6.85 29.24 -7.46
N ALA A 125 -6.57 30.13 -6.50
CA ALA A 125 -5.21 30.45 -6.12
C ALA A 125 -4.53 29.26 -5.43
N LEU A 126 -5.26 28.54 -4.56
CA LEU A 126 -4.75 27.32 -3.94
C LEU A 126 -4.45 26.23 -4.98
N ARG A 127 -5.37 26.00 -5.92
CA ARG A 127 -5.19 25.02 -7.00
C ARG A 127 -3.96 25.34 -7.83
N GLU A 128 -3.78 26.60 -8.23
CA GLU A 128 -2.63 27.03 -9.03
C GLU A 128 -1.31 26.90 -8.26
N GLY A 129 -1.29 27.25 -6.98
CA GLY A 129 -0.14 27.04 -6.12
C GLY A 129 0.22 25.56 -5.95
N ALA A 130 -0.77 24.69 -5.78
CA ALA A 130 -0.58 23.24 -5.62
C ALA A 130 -0.08 22.54 -6.90
N LEU A 131 -0.40 23.08 -8.09
CA LEU A 131 0.09 22.54 -9.36
C LEU A 131 1.61 22.66 -9.52
N ILE A 132 2.24 23.69 -8.94
CA ILE A 132 3.68 23.93 -9.07
C ILE A 132 4.52 22.73 -8.55
N PRO A 133 4.41 22.31 -7.27
CA PRO A 133 5.17 21.16 -6.79
C PRO A 133 4.74 19.84 -7.43
N LEU A 134 3.44 19.68 -7.74
CA LEU A 134 2.93 18.48 -8.39
C LEU A 134 3.56 18.27 -9.78
N ASN A 135 3.58 19.31 -10.61
CA ASN A 135 4.17 19.24 -11.95
C ASN A 135 5.68 18.96 -11.87
N ARG A 136 6.40 19.61 -10.94
CA ARG A 136 7.84 19.32 -10.72
C ARG A 136 8.09 17.84 -10.40
N MET A 137 7.26 17.22 -9.57
CA MET A 137 7.36 15.80 -9.24
C MET A 137 7.12 14.91 -10.47
N LEU A 138 6.08 15.22 -11.26
CA LEU A 138 5.75 14.46 -12.47
C LEU A 138 6.81 14.61 -13.56
N ASP A 139 7.31 15.83 -13.79
CA ASP A 139 8.37 16.12 -14.74
C ASP A 139 9.67 15.40 -14.34
N PHE A 140 10.05 15.45 -13.06
CA PHE A 140 11.19 14.71 -12.54
C PHE A 140 11.03 13.19 -12.76
N ALA A 141 9.87 12.63 -12.42
CA ALA A 141 9.60 11.21 -12.63
C ALA A 141 9.65 10.80 -14.11
N ALA A 142 9.29 11.70 -15.04
CA ALA A 142 9.41 11.48 -16.47
C ALA A 142 10.88 11.44 -16.93
N THR A 143 11.75 12.31 -16.39
CA THR A 143 13.19 12.32 -16.71
C THR A 143 13.95 11.07 -16.22
N LEU A 144 13.42 10.34 -15.24
CA LEU A 144 14.02 9.09 -14.75
C LEU A 144 13.72 7.87 -15.65
N ARG A 145 12.84 8.00 -16.64
CA ARG A 145 12.47 6.90 -17.56
C ARG A 145 13.19 6.95 -18.91
N THR A 146 14.09 7.91 -19.11
CA THR A 146 15.00 8.07 -20.26
C THR A 146 16.42 7.77 -19.85
#